data_AF-A0A963S9Z7-F1
#
_entry.id   AF-A0A963S9Z7-F1
#
_cell.length_a   1.000
_cell.length_b   1.000
_cell.length_c   1.000
_cell.angle_alpha   90.00
_cell.angle_beta   90.00
_cell.angle_gamma   90.00
#
_symmetry.space_group_name_H-M   'P 1'
#
loop_
_entity.id
_entity.type
_entity.pdbx_description
1 polymer ?
#
loop_
_entity_poly.entity_id
_entity_poly.type
_entity_poly.pdbx_seq_one_letter_code
_entity_poly.pdbx_strand_id
1 'polypeptide(L)'
;GCGRMFEGTAPQFWNSLLRIKALPPQTMIYCAHEYTAANARFALHADPDNADLAAYVEEIGERRAQDMPTVPTKLERELATNPFLRADNPAMQARWGGGDAVSTFKALREAKDNF
;
A
#
# COMPACT_ATOMS: atom_id res chain seq x y z
N GLY A 1 -1.83 2.21 -1.75
CA GLY A 1 -1.54 3.08 -0.57
C GLY A 1 -2.64 2.98 0.48
N CYS A 2 -2.70 3.92 1.43
CA CYS A 2 -3.85 4.06 2.35
C CYS A 2 -4.14 5.56 2.64
N GLY A 3 -5.33 5.85 3.16
CA GLY A 3 -5.72 7.22 3.56
C GLY A 3 -4.81 7.79 4.66
N ARG A 4 -4.76 9.12 4.74
CA ARG A 4 -4.10 9.82 5.87
C ARG A 4 -4.95 9.63 7.14
N MET A 5 -4.31 9.49 8.29
CA MET A 5 -4.99 9.36 9.58
C MET A 5 -5.34 10.74 10.13
N PHE A 6 -6.34 11.41 9.55
CA PHE A 6 -6.84 12.68 10.08
C PHE A 6 -7.55 12.49 11.44
N GLU A 7 -8.31 11.41 11.55
CA GLU A 7 -8.98 10.96 12.76
C GLU A 7 -8.71 9.47 12.96
N GLY A 8 -8.61 9.03 14.22
CA GLY A 8 -8.37 7.63 14.58
C GLY A 8 -6.91 7.27 14.84
N THR A 9 -6.69 5.98 15.11
CA THR A 9 -5.40 5.44 15.58
C THR A 9 -4.87 4.36 14.64
N ALA A 10 -3.56 4.09 14.69
CA ALA A 10 -2.93 3.05 13.90
C ALA A 10 -3.60 1.66 14.06
N PRO A 11 -3.96 1.17 15.27
CA PRO A 11 -4.74 -0.04 15.43
C PRO A 11 -6.09 -0.02 14.69
N GLN A 12 -6.83 1.10 14.74
CA GLN A 12 -8.14 1.22 14.06
C GLN A 12 -8.00 1.14 12.53
N PHE A 13 -6.98 1.80 11.98
CA PHE A 13 -6.69 1.76 10.55
C PHE A 13 -6.23 0.36 10.12
N TRP A 14 -5.31 -0.25 10.88
CA TRP A 14 -4.86 -1.60 10.61
C TRP A 14 -6.01 -2.62 10.63
N ASN A 15 -6.87 -2.58 11.65
CA ASN A 15 -8.06 -3.43 11.71
C ASN A 15 -9.02 -3.19 10.54
N SER A 16 -9.10 -1.96 10.02
CA SER A 16 -9.89 -1.67 8.82
C SER A 16 -9.28 -2.26 7.56
N LEU A 17 -7.95 -2.23 7.43
CA LEU A 17 -7.24 -2.89 6.33
C LEU A 17 -7.37 -4.41 6.42
N LEU A 18 -7.32 -5.02 7.61
CA LEU A 18 -7.53 -6.45 7.78
C LEU A 18 -8.89 -6.92 7.22
N ARG A 19 -9.96 -6.12 7.40
CA ARG A 19 -11.27 -6.41 6.80
C ARG A 19 -11.22 -6.41 5.27
N ILE A 20 -10.46 -5.50 4.67
CA ILE A 20 -10.25 -5.47 3.21
C ILE A 20 -9.40 -6.66 2.76
N LYS A 21 -8.32 -6.99 3.49
CA LYS A 21 -7.43 -8.13 3.19
C LYS A 21 -8.17 -9.47 3.21
N ALA A 22 -9.22 -9.60 4.02
CA ALA A 22 -10.02 -10.81 4.14
C ALA A 22 -11.03 -11.03 2.99
N LEU A 23 -11.19 -10.07 2.08
CA LEU A 23 -12.04 -10.22 0.89
C LEU A 23 -11.40 -11.18 -0.14
N PRO A 24 -12.18 -11.73 -1.08
CA PRO A 24 -11.63 -12.58 -2.15
C PRO A 24 -10.53 -11.87 -2.95
N PRO A 25 -9.41 -12.54 -3.30
CA PRO A 25 -8.28 -11.91 -4.01
C PRO A 25 -8.66 -11.23 -5.34
N GLN A 26 -9.69 -11.75 -6.02
CA GLN A 26 -10.22 -11.21 -7.27
C GLN A 26 -11.11 -9.96 -7.11
N THR A 27 -11.35 -9.49 -5.88
CA THR A 27 -12.13 -8.28 -5.61
C THR A 27 -11.51 -7.07 -6.31
N MET A 28 -12.34 -6.30 -7.03
CA MET A 28 -11.93 -5.05 -7.66
C MET A 28 -12.06 -3.88 -6.67
N ILE A 29 -10.99 -3.13 -6.50
CA ILE A 29 -10.90 -1.96 -5.63
C ILE A 29 -11.05 -0.70 -6.47
N TYR A 30 -12.10 0.07 -6.17
CA TYR A 30 -12.38 1.38 -6.74
C TYR A 30 -12.16 2.45 -5.67
N CYS A 31 -11.00 3.10 -5.68
CA CYS A 31 -10.69 4.18 -4.76
C CYS A 31 -11.10 5.55 -5.34
N ALA A 32 -11.32 6.54 -4.48
CA ALA A 32 -11.87 7.84 -4.87
C ALA A 32 -10.84 8.80 -5.51
N HIS A 33 -9.54 8.48 -5.49
CA HIS A 33 -8.47 9.40 -5.91
C HIS A 33 -7.41 8.71 -6.76
N GLU A 34 -6.98 9.39 -7.82
CA GLU A 34 -5.90 8.97 -8.72
C GLU A 34 -4.52 9.25 -8.10
N TYR A 35 -4.24 8.63 -6.95
CA TYR A 35 -2.97 8.77 -6.22
C TYR A 35 -1.99 7.62 -6.46
N THR A 36 -2.28 6.72 -7.40
CA THR A 36 -1.54 5.46 -7.57
C THR A 36 -0.07 5.71 -7.91
N ALA A 37 0.25 6.63 -8.81
CA ALA A 37 1.64 6.96 -9.15
C ALA A 37 2.41 7.57 -7.96
N ALA A 38 1.79 8.49 -7.21
CA ALA A 38 2.42 9.08 -6.03
C ALA A 38 2.63 8.02 -4.92
N ASN A 39 1.65 7.13 -4.73
CA ASN A 39 1.75 6.02 -3.80
C ASN A 39 2.84 5.01 -4.21
N ALA A 40 3.02 4.77 -5.51
CA ALA A 40 4.02 3.85 -6.03
C ALA A 40 5.45 4.32 -5.72
N ARG A 41 5.71 5.63 -5.79
CA ARG A 41 7.01 6.21 -5.40
C ARG A 41 7.35 5.92 -3.93
N PHE A 42 6.39 6.15 -3.03
CA PHE A 42 6.58 5.82 -1.61
C PHE A 42 6.71 4.30 -1.41
N ALA A 43 5.92 3.50 -2.14
CA ALA A 43 5.98 2.05 -2.03
C ALA A 43 7.38 1.52 -2.40
N LEU A 44 8.01 2.03 -3.45
CA LEU A 44 9.37 1.66 -3.83
C LEU A 44 10.41 2.03 -2.76
N HIS A 45 10.22 3.16 -2.07
CA HIS A 45 11.06 3.48 -0.91
C HIS A 45 10.83 2.49 0.25
N ALA A 46 9.58 2.03 0.42
CA ALA A 46 9.19 1.25 1.57
C ALA A 46 9.40 -0.27 1.47
N ASP A 47 9.32 -0.81 0.26
CA ASP A 47 9.51 -2.22 -0.07
C ASP A 47 10.36 -2.35 -1.36
N PRO A 48 11.63 -1.86 -1.35
CA PRO A 48 12.43 -1.72 -2.56
C PRO A 48 12.83 -3.05 -3.22
N ASP A 49 12.82 -4.13 -2.45
CA ASP A 49 13.23 -5.46 -2.88
C ASP A 49 12.06 -6.28 -3.47
N ASN A 50 10.88 -5.66 -3.59
CA ASN A 50 9.66 -6.30 -4.08
C ASN A 50 9.54 -6.21 -5.62
N ALA A 51 9.82 -7.32 -6.29
CA ALA A 51 9.76 -7.42 -7.74
C ALA A 51 8.34 -7.19 -8.32
N ASP A 52 7.29 -7.67 -7.63
CA ASP A 52 5.90 -7.45 -8.07
C ASP A 52 5.54 -5.96 -8.04
N LEU A 53 6.04 -5.24 -7.03
CA LEU A 53 5.87 -3.79 -6.93
C LEU A 53 6.64 -3.06 -8.03
N ALA A 54 7.89 -3.46 -8.30
CA ALA A 54 8.69 -2.86 -9.37
C ALA A 54 7.98 -2.96 -10.73
N ALA A 55 7.51 -4.16 -11.10
CA ALA A 55 6.76 -4.38 -12.33
C ALA A 55 5.44 -3.57 -12.35
N TYR A 56 4.74 -3.48 -11.22
CA TYR A 56 3.50 -2.70 -11.16
C TYR A 56 3.74 -1.19 -11.31
N VAL A 57 4.85 -0.66 -10.78
CA VAL A 57 5.21 0.76 -10.95
C VAL A 57 5.43 1.11 -12.42
N GLU A 58 6.04 0.21 -13.19
CA GLU A 58 6.22 0.39 -14.64
C GLU A 58 4.87 0.49 -15.35
N GLU A 59 3.94 -0.45 -15.08
CA GLU A 59 2.58 -0.44 -15.63
C GLU A 59 1.82 0.85 -15.27
N ILE A 60 1.94 1.33 -14.03
CA ILE A 60 1.35 2.60 -13.60
C ILE A 60 1.92 3.77 -14.40
N GLY A 61 3.24 3.78 -14.62
CA GLY A 61 3.93 4.80 -15.41
C GLY A 61 3.42 4.86 -16.84
N GLU A 62 3.32 3.72 -17.51
CA GLU A 62 2.80 3.61 -18.87
C GLU A 62 1.36 4.11 -18.99
N ARG A 63 0.48 3.70 -18.07
CA ARG A 63 -0.93 4.14 -18.07
C ARG A 63 -1.05 5.64 -17.84
N ARG A 64 -0.31 6.20 -16.89
CA ARG A 64 -0.36 7.64 -16.59
C ARG A 64 0.28 8.49 -17.67
N ALA A 65 1.29 7.99 -18.38
CA ALA A 65 1.86 8.68 -19.55
C ALA A 65 0.84 8.84 -20.70
N GLN A 66 -0.18 7.97 -20.73
CA GLN A 66 -1.29 8.00 -21.69
C GLN A 66 -2.56 8.65 -21.10
N ASP A 67 -2.44 9.31 -19.95
CA ASP A 67 -3.54 9.88 -19.15
C ASP A 67 -4.69 8.91 -18.82
N MET A 68 -4.41 7.61 -18.81
CA MET A 68 -5.41 6.62 -18.42
C MET A 68 -5.55 6.57 -16.90
N PRO A 69 -6.77 6.33 -16.36
CA PRO A 69 -6.95 6.05 -14.94
C PRO A 69 -6.18 4.79 -14.57
N THR A 70 -5.80 4.62 -13.30
CA THR A 70 -5.14 3.40 -12.80
C THR A 70 -6.08 2.45 -12.06
N VAL A 71 -7.28 2.93 -11.75
CA VAL A 71 -8.37 2.15 -11.16
C VAL A 71 -9.23 1.46 -12.23
N PRO A 72 -9.94 0.38 -11.86
CA PRO A 72 -9.82 -0.36 -10.60
C PRO A 72 -8.54 -1.20 -10.53
N THR A 73 -8.17 -1.62 -9.32
CA THR A 73 -7.09 -2.59 -9.09
C THR A 73 -7.66 -3.87 -8.47
N LYS A 74 -7.05 -5.02 -8.74
CA LYS A 74 -7.42 -6.25 -8.02
C LYS A 74 -6.81 -6.26 -6.63
N LEU A 75 -7.54 -6.78 -5.64
CA LEU A 75 -7.03 -6.93 -4.28
C LEU A 75 -5.76 -7.77 -4.23
N GLU A 76 -5.67 -8.86 -5.00
CA GLU A 76 -4.45 -9.69 -5.06
C GLU A 76 -3.19 -8.88 -5.39
N ARG A 77 -3.31 -7.90 -6.30
CA ARG A 77 -2.21 -7.01 -6.66
C ARG A 77 -1.89 -6.04 -5.52
N GLU A 78 -2.90 -5.48 -4.86
CA GLU A 78 -2.67 -4.62 -3.69
C GLU A 78 -2.02 -5.40 -2.53
N LEU A 79 -2.41 -6.66 -2.28
CA LEU A 79 -1.77 -7.51 -1.27
C LEU A 79 -0.28 -7.76 -1.60
N ALA A 80 0.05 -7.91 -2.88
CA ALA A 80 1.43 -8.12 -3.33
C ALA A 80 2.28 -6.84 -3.26
N THR A 81 1.70 -5.66 -3.48
CA THR A 81 2.48 -4.44 -3.79
C THR A 81 2.26 -3.25 -2.85
N ASN A 82 1.17 -3.21 -2.08
CA ASN A 82 0.85 -2.08 -1.21
C ASN A 82 1.51 -2.26 0.16
N PRO A 83 2.49 -1.43 0.55
CA PRO A 83 3.23 -1.62 1.80
C PRO A 83 2.32 -1.59 3.03
N PHE A 84 1.23 -0.82 3.00
CA PHE A 84 0.26 -0.78 4.10
C PHE A 84 -0.54 -2.06 4.29
N LEU A 85 -0.75 -2.84 3.23
CA LEU A 85 -1.38 -4.16 3.33
C LEU A 85 -0.37 -5.27 3.66
N ARG A 86 0.92 -4.95 3.63
CA ARG A 86 2.04 -5.86 3.90
C ARG A 86 2.69 -5.60 5.25
N ALA A 87 2.08 -4.82 6.13
CA ALA A 87 2.65 -4.50 7.45
C ALA A 87 2.82 -5.73 8.35
N ASP A 88 2.12 -6.84 8.06
CA ASP A 88 2.27 -8.15 8.71
C ASP A 88 3.26 -9.08 8.01
N ASN A 89 3.92 -8.63 6.93
CA ASN A 89 4.99 -9.38 6.29
C ASN A 89 6.26 -9.31 7.18
N PRO A 90 6.90 -10.44 7.51
CA PRO A 90 8.10 -10.45 8.36
C PRO A 90 9.26 -9.59 7.85
N ALA A 91 9.46 -9.51 6.54
CA ALA A 91 10.51 -8.68 5.94
C ALA A 91 10.20 -7.18 6.10
N MET A 92 8.92 -6.81 5.95
CA MET A 92 8.46 -5.44 6.22
C MET A 92 8.63 -5.09 7.70
N GLN A 93 8.23 -5.98 8.61
CA GLN A 93 8.40 -5.77 10.06
C GLN A 93 9.87 -5.59 10.42
N ALA A 94 10.76 -6.46 9.94
CA ALA A 94 12.19 -6.35 10.19
C ALA A 94 12.78 -5.03 9.67
N ARG A 95 12.35 -4.59 8.48
CA ARG A 95 12.83 -3.34 7.86
C ARG A 95 12.37 -2.08 8.60
N TRP A 96 11.15 -2.10 9.12
CA TRP A 96 10.46 -0.92 9.66
C TRP A 96 10.54 -0.83 11.20
N GLY A 97 11.62 -1.35 11.79
CA GLY A 97 11.92 -1.22 13.21
C GLY A 97 11.62 -2.46 14.07
N GLY A 98 11.12 -3.53 13.46
CA GLY A 98 10.71 -4.75 14.16
C GLY A 98 9.34 -4.63 14.83
N GLY A 99 8.96 -5.67 15.58
CA GLY A 99 7.70 -5.71 16.34
C GLY A 99 6.53 -6.26 15.53
N ASP A 100 5.34 -5.71 15.79
CA ASP A 100 4.08 -6.21 15.22
C ASP A 100 3.62 -5.41 13.98
N ALA A 101 2.52 -5.88 13.37
CA ALA A 101 1.96 -5.27 12.17
C ALA A 101 1.41 -3.86 12.43
N VAL A 102 0.90 -3.58 13.63
CA VAL A 102 0.38 -2.26 13.99
C VAL A 102 1.51 -1.24 14.07
N SER A 103 2.62 -1.60 14.71
CA SER A 103 3.81 -0.76 14.84
C SER A 103 4.45 -0.50 13.48
N THR A 104 4.53 -1.53 12.63
CA THR A 104 5.00 -1.43 11.25
C THR A 104 4.09 -0.53 10.41
N PHE A 105 2.77 -0.72 10.49
CA PHE A 105 1.79 0.13 9.81
C PHE A 105 1.91 1.61 10.24
N LYS A 106 2.08 1.86 11.55
CA LYS A 106 2.28 3.20 12.09
C LYS A 106 3.54 3.86 11.51
N ALA A 107 4.67 3.15 11.53
CA ALA A 107 5.94 3.66 11.01
C ALA A 107 5.86 3.99 9.51
N LEU A 108 5.24 3.10 8.72
CA LEU A 108 4.97 3.34 7.30
C LEU A 108 4.12 4.60 7.07
N ARG A 109 3.10 4.80 7.92
CA ARG A 109 2.17 5.92 7.79
C ARG A 109 2.83 7.24 8.11
N GLU A 110 3.60 7.29 9.19
CA GLU A 110 4.40 8.46 9.59
C GLU A 110 5.46 8.81 8.54
N ALA A 111 6.15 7.81 7.97
CA ALA A 111 7.10 8.03 6.89
C ALA A 111 6.43 8.61 5.64
N LYS A 112 5.28 8.05 5.23
CA LYS A 112 4.55 8.54 4.05
C LYS A 112 3.98 9.95 4.23
N ASP A 113 3.67 10.35 5.47
CA ASP A 113 3.16 11.69 5.75
C ASP A 113 4.23 12.77 5.60
N ASN A 114 5.52 12.38 5.60
CA ASN A 114 6.68 13.27 5.45
C ASN A 114 7.48 13.03 4.15
N PHE A 115 6.96 12.22 3.22
CA PHE A 115 7.60 11.86 1.95
C PHE A 115 7.00 12.67 0.77
#